data_AF-A0A1Q4DES3-F1
#
_entry.id   AF-A0A1Q4DES3-F1
#
_cell.length_a   1.000
_cell.length_b   1.000
_cell.length_c   1.000
_cell.angle_alpha   90.00
_cell.angle_beta   90.00
_cell.angle_gamma   90.00
#
_symmetry.space_group_name_H-M   'P 1'
#
loop_
_entity.id
_entity.type
_entity.pdbx_description
1 polymer ?
#
loop_
_entity_poly.entity_id
_entity_poly.type
_entity_poly.pdbx_seq_one_letter_code
_entity_poly.pdbx_strand_id
1 'polypeptide(L)' 'MPPKIPTRTDAYVQCGCGGTMAIATVEPIPDKPLVMRHTYRCLECGREERFEVAKKGVGD' A
#
# COMPACT_ATOMS: atom_id res chain seq x y z
N MET A 1 10.02 13.61 -4.63
CA MET A 1 9.40 12.74 -5.65
C MET A 1 8.26 12.00 -4.98
N PRO A 2 7.01 12.10 -5.43
CA PRO A 2 5.90 11.37 -4.82
C PRO A 2 6.04 9.86 -5.10
N PRO A 3 5.71 8.97 -4.15
CA PRO A 3 5.84 7.53 -4.33
C PRO A 3 4.86 7.02 -5.41
N LYS A 4 5.35 6.24 -6.37
CA LYS A 4 4.52 5.54 -7.37
C LYS A 4 3.88 4.32 -6.72
N ILE A 5 2.57 4.35 -6.54
CA ILE A 5 1.79 3.22 -6.00
C ILE A 5 1.60 2.18 -7.12
N PRO A 6 2.10 0.93 -7.00
CA PRO A 6 1.95 -0.09 -8.03
C PRO A 6 0.51 -0.58 -8.13
N THR A 7 -0.01 -0.68 -9.35
CA THR A 7 -1.41 -1.06 -9.66
C THR A 7 -1.65 -2.58 -9.72
N ARG A 8 -0.68 -3.41 -9.28
CA ARG A 8 -0.73 -4.88 -9.37
C ARG A 8 -0.14 -5.45 -8.09
N THR A 9 -0.82 -6.45 -7.52
CA THR A 9 -0.70 -7.05 -6.17
C THR A 9 0.64 -7.72 -5.81
N ASP A 10 1.75 -7.16 -6.28
CA ASP A 10 3.13 -7.47 -5.88
C ASP A 10 3.86 -6.16 -5.57
N ALA A 11 3.19 -5.31 -4.78
CA ALA A 11 3.62 -3.95 -4.52
C ALA A 11 4.76 -3.98 -3.48
N TYR A 12 5.98 -3.99 -3.96
CA TYR A 12 7.13 -3.60 -3.17
C TYR A 12 7.36 -2.10 -3.33
N VAL A 13 7.41 -1.37 -2.22
CA VAL A 13 7.66 0.08 -2.21
C VAL A 13 9.05 0.35 -1.66
N GLN A 14 9.76 1.31 -2.22
CA GLN A 14 11.05 1.71 -1.69
C GLN A 14 10.85 2.56 -0.44
N CYS A 15 11.44 2.13 0.67
CA CYS A 15 11.48 2.91 1.89
C CYS A 15 12.47 4.07 1.73
N GLY A 16 12.20 5.21 2.37
CA GLY A 16 13.15 6.32 2.44
C GLY A 16 14.49 5.97 3.11
N CYS A 17 14.60 4.83 3.79
CA CYS A 17 15.87 4.31 4.31
C CYS A 17 16.72 3.57 3.27
N GLY A 18 16.21 3.37 2.04
CA GLY A 18 16.85 2.59 0.98
C GLY A 18 16.36 1.15 0.87
N GLY A 19 15.66 0.65 1.90
CA GLY A 19 15.19 -0.74 1.96
C GLY A 19 13.85 -1.00 1.29
N THR A 20 13.49 -2.28 1.18
CA THR A 20 12.23 -2.70 0.56
C THR A 20 11.11 -2.78 1.58
N MET A 21 9.97 -2.17 1.25
CA MET A 21 8.71 -2.30 1.99
C MET A 21 7.80 -3.30 1.29
N ALA A 22 7.25 -4.23 2.06
CA ALA A 22 6.30 -5.23 1.61
C ALA A 22 4.94 -5.01 2.28
N ILE A 23 3.87 -5.45 1.63
CA ILE A 23 2.52 -5.40 2.22
C ILE A 23 2.50 -6.26 3.49
N ALA A 24 2.19 -5.64 4.62
CA ALA A 24 2.04 -6.29 5.92
C ALA A 24 0.57 -6.65 6.19
N THR A 25 -0.36 -5.72 5.98
CA THR A 25 -1.79 -5.96 6.17
C THR A 25 -2.61 -5.35 5.04
N VAL A 26 -3.72 -5.99 4.70
CA VAL A 26 -4.73 -5.44 3.80
C VAL A 26 -6.08 -5.59 4.47
N GLU A 27 -6.72 -4.46 4.74
CA GLU A 27 -7.98 -4.42 5.49
C GLU A 27 -9.01 -3.58 4.72
N PRO A 28 -10.27 -4.04 4.61
CA PRO A 28 -11.34 -3.23 4.05
C PRO A 28 -11.65 -2.05 4.98
N ILE A 29 -11.96 -0.89 4.40
CA ILE A 29 -12.41 0.26 5.19
C ILE A 29 -13.93 0.15 5.31
N PRO A 30 -14.51 0.02 6.52
CA PRO A 30 -15.95 -0.19 6.69
C PRO A 30 -16.78 0.95 6.09
N ASP A 31 -16.24 2.17 6.12
CA ASP A 31 -16.87 3.38 5.57
C ASP A 31 -16.73 3.49 4.03
N LYS A 32 -15.76 2.79 3.45
CA LYS A 32 -15.43 2.85 2.02
C LYS A 32 -15.30 1.43 1.46
N PRO A 33 -16.40 0.75 1.11
CA PRO A 33 -16.38 -0.64 0.63
C PRO A 33 -15.61 -0.82 -0.69
N LEU A 34 -15.37 0.29 -1.39
CA LEU A 34 -14.63 0.35 -2.66
C LEU A 34 -13.14 0.64 -2.46
N VAL A 35 -12.68 0.81 -1.22
CA VAL A 35 -11.30 1.16 -0.86
C VAL A 35 -10.75 0.14 0.13
N MET A 36 -9.53 -0.30 -0.12
CA MET A 36 -8.77 -1.19 0.76
C MET A 36 -7.58 -0.46 1.34
N ARG A 37 -7.43 -0.54 2.67
CA ARG A 37 -6.27 -0.04 3.40
C ARG A 37 -5.16 -1.07 3.30
N HIS A 38 -4.11 -0.73 2.56
CA HIS A 38 -2.90 -1.52 2.46
C HIS A 38 -1.83 -0.91 3.36
N THR A 39 -1.41 -1.63 4.38
CA THR A 39 -0.28 -1.28 5.22
C THR A 39 0.97 -1.95 4.67
N TYR A 40 2.00 -1.16 4.42
CA TYR A 40 3.31 -1.62 3.97
C TYR A 40 4.30 -1.45 5.11
N ARG A 41 5.13 -2.46 5.34
CA ARG A 41 6.16 -2.44 6.36
C ARG A 41 7.53 -2.65 5.72
N CYS A 42 8.47 -1.79 6.06
CA CYS A 42 9.87 -1.94 5.69
C CYS A 42 10.47 -3.12 6.42
N LEU A 43 11.07 -4.05 5.68
CA LEU A 43 11.73 -5.23 6.24
C LEU A 43 13.07 -4.89 6.90
N GLU A 44 13.65 -3.73 6.59
CA GLU A 44 14.94 -3.32 7.14
C GLU A 44 14.81 -2.41 8.36
N CYS A 45 14.11 -1.28 8.23
CA CYS A 45 13.98 -0.30 9.33
C CYS A 45 12.69 -0.44 10.16
N GLY A 46 11.76 -1.31 9.74
CA GLY A 46 10.49 -1.53 10.42
C GLY A 46 9.45 -0.41 10.24
N ARG A 47 9.73 0.64 9.47
CA ARG A 47 8.78 1.73 9.19
C ARG A 47 7.51 1.20 8.52
N GLU A 48 6.36 1.72 8.92
CA GLU A 48 5.06 1.36 8.35
C GLU A 48 4.43 2.56 7.63
N GLU A 49 3.90 2.31 6.44
CA GLU A 49 3.19 3.29 5.61
C GLU A 49 1.83 2.71 5.21
N ARG A 50 0.78 3.54 5.22
CA ARG A 50 -0.60 3.10 4.93
C ARG A 50 -1.10 3.80 3.68
N PHE A 51 -1.59 3.01 2.73
CA PHE A 51 -2.15 3.51 1.48
C PHE A 51 -3.59 3.06 1.33
N GLU A 52 -4.46 3.99 1.00
CA GLU A 52 -5.84 3.72 0.60
C GLU A 52 -5.85 3.43 -0.91
N VAL A 53 -6.11 2.19 -1.29
CA VAL A 53 -6.13 1.75 -2.68
C VAL A 53 -7.58 1.47 -3.08
N ALA A 54 -8.07 2.14 -4.11
CA ALA A 54 -9.37 1.83 -4.69
C ALA A 54 -9.35 0.44 -5.33
N LYS A 55 -10.39 -0.36 -5.09
CA LYS A 55 -10.59 -1.65 -5.75
C LYS A 55 -10.73 -1.40 -7.25
N LYS A 56 -9.90 -2.07 -8.07
CA LYS A 56 -9.96 -1.95 -9.53
C LYS A 56 -11.33 -2.46 -10.01
N GLY A 57 -12.18 -1.55 -10.49
CA GLY A 57 -13.57 -1.84 -10.88
C GLY A 57 -14.57 -0.70 -10.65
N VAL A 58 -14.17 0.45 -10.10
CA VAL A 58 -15.03 1.62 -9.92
C VAL A 58 -14.43 2.79 -10.70
N GLY A 59 -15.06 3.12 -11.83
CA GLY A 59 -14.71 4.24 -12.68
C GLY A 59 -14.60 3.84 -14.15
N ASP A 60 -15.74 3.52 -14.77
CA ASP A 60 -16.06 4.01 -16.11
C ASP A 60 -17.28 4.94 -15.96
#